data_AF-A0A7J4T9G3-F1
#
_entry.id   AF-A0A7J4T9G3-F1
#
_cell.length_a   1.000
_cell.length_b   1.000
_cell.length_c   1.000
_cell.angle_alpha   90.00
_cell.angle_beta   90.00
_cell.angle_gamma   90.00
#
_symmetry.space_group_name_H-M   'P 1'
#
loop_
_entity.id
_entity.type
_entity.pdbx_description
1 polymer ?
#
loop_
_entity_poly.entity_id
_entity_poly.type
_entity_poly.pdbx_seq_one_letter_code
_entity_poly.pdbx_strand_id
1 'polypeptide(L)'
;IIESESVTQVVLERLVFDENSDYVTSGSNVTMPDGWSPYLFPAPVGETTSSIETSAEISLLTCPDDCITGLANMIDSAESEILLSLQYLEMDWYWGWQSNPLLDALLDAAQRGVSIRLIMNAHYIDENPEVRDSVEEFNENWSAMYGYDVQAILMTENDYVEKVHNKGAIVDGDKVLISSINWGDNSILKNREMGFLIHSELITEPYLISWWEDWNRTDDTTDSDADGMPDWWEIKHGFNRTQRTMTGGISEADMDADLDGFTNIEEYVAGTDPRVSEISANNTNQTQNDTNNTNNTVEPNNPDLDNDGVINGLDLCPDTVPDAAVDKDGCSAEQVNDLAKDDTNTQTSSDGSVNVMLTLIIIAGTIFSGAVGFMLFRKSNEDDDKWSETETNAIWNGESEVAEPETKQEGLSSEFPGWTEDTIQNLIDQGWTMDQLKDYYQTQVSEHQQ
;
A
#
# COMPACT_ATOMS: atom_id res chain seq x y z
N ILE A 1 -1.53 -18.56 25.74
CA ILE A 1 -0.53 -18.99 26.74
C ILE A 1 -0.10 -20.40 26.37
N ILE A 2 1.20 -20.70 26.35
CA ILE A 2 1.73 -22.04 26.05
C ILE A 2 2.15 -22.68 27.37
N GLU A 3 1.49 -23.74 27.79
CA GLU A 3 1.81 -24.49 29.01
C GLU A 3 2.70 -25.69 28.66
N SER A 4 4.01 -25.46 28.51
CA SER A 4 4.99 -26.50 28.20
C SER A 4 6.32 -26.27 28.88
N GLU A 5 6.82 -27.27 29.60
CA GLU A 5 8.12 -27.23 30.28
C GLU A 5 9.27 -27.08 29.28
N SER A 6 9.21 -27.80 28.14
CA SER A 6 10.26 -27.74 27.12
C SER A 6 10.32 -26.38 26.43
N VAL A 7 9.17 -25.79 26.09
CA VAL A 7 9.11 -24.45 25.49
C VAL A 7 9.61 -23.40 26.50
N THR A 8 9.16 -23.50 27.75
CA THR A 8 9.59 -22.60 28.84
C THR A 8 11.10 -22.64 29.03
N GLN A 9 11.70 -23.84 28.98
CA GLN A 9 13.14 -24.01 29.14
C GLN A 9 13.93 -23.35 27.99
N VAL A 10 13.47 -23.50 26.74
CA VAL A 10 14.12 -22.84 25.58
C VAL A 10 14.06 -21.31 25.69
N VAL A 11 12.93 -20.76 26.11
CA VAL A 11 12.80 -19.31 26.34
C VAL A 11 13.71 -18.85 27.48
N LEU A 12 13.76 -19.60 28.58
CA LEU A 12 14.60 -19.26 29.73
C LEU A 12 16.09 -19.26 29.36
N GLU A 13 16.55 -20.26 28.62
CA GLU A 13 17.93 -20.32 28.11
C GLU A 13 18.25 -19.11 27.24
N ARG A 14 17.28 -18.65 26.45
CA ARG A 14 17.44 -17.48 25.60
C ARG A 14 17.54 -16.18 26.40
N LEU A 15 16.65 -15.99 27.37
CA LEU A 15 16.71 -14.84 28.29
C LEU A 15 18.04 -14.79 29.05
N VAL A 16 18.56 -15.95 29.50
CA VAL A 16 19.87 -16.01 30.16
C VAL A 16 21.00 -15.64 29.21
N PHE A 17 20.95 -16.06 27.94
CA PHE A 17 21.93 -15.62 26.93
C PHE A 17 21.90 -14.10 26.77
N ASP A 18 20.71 -13.51 26.75
CA ASP A 18 20.51 -12.07 26.56
C ASP A 18 21.05 -11.23 27.71
N GLU A 19 20.80 -11.66 28.95
CA GLU A 19 21.31 -11.00 30.16
C GLU A 19 22.84 -11.02 30.25
N ASN A 20 23.49 -11.99 29.60
CA ASN A 20 24.93 -12.15 29.59
C ASN A 20 25.59 -11.67 28.29
N SER A 21 24.82 -11.09 27.37
CA SER A 21 25.28 -10.64 26.07
C SER A 21 25.78 -9.19 26.12
N ASP A 22 26.95 -8.94 25.52
CA ASP A 22 27.51 -7.59 25.38
C ASP A 22 26.70 -6.70 24.41
N TYR A 23 25.74 -7.27 23.66
CA TYR A 23 24.88 -6.54 22.73
C TYR A 23 23.65 -5.91 23.40
N VAL A 24 23.33 -6.29 24.64
CA VAL A 24 22.19 -5.75 25.39
C VAL A 24 22.69 -4.70 26.37
N THR A 25 22.64 -3.43 25.96
CA THR A 25 22.83 -2.33 26.91
C THR A 25 21.55 -2.12 27.70
N SER A 26 21.59 -2.30 29.03
CA SER A 26 20.45 -1.94 29.88
C SER A 26 20.13 -0.46 29.67
N GLY A 27 18.91 -0.18 29.18
CA GLY A 27 18.37 1.18 29.24
C GLY A 27 18.34 1.66 30.68
N SER A 28 18.35 2.99 30.89
CA SER A 28 18.08 3.58 32.20
C SER A 28 16.85 2.90 32.80
N ASN A 29 16.90 2.43 34.05
CA ASN A 29 15.72 1.92 34.74
C ASN A 29 14.64 3.01 34.77
N VAL A 30 13.73 3.01 33.81
CA VAL A 30 12.57 3.90 33.80
C VAL A 30 11.58 3.30 34.80
N THR A 31 11.65 3.78 36.04
CA THR A 31 10.59 3.51 36.99
C THR A 31 9.32 4.20 36.52
N MET A 32 8.18 3.49 36.51
CA MET A 32 6.88 4.08 36.26
C MET A 32 6.71 5.34 37.13
N PRO A 33 6.44 6.53 36.55
CA PRO A 33 6.35 7.76 37.33
C PRO A 33 5.26 7.68 38.40
N ASP A 34 5.46 8.39 39.51
CA ASP A 34 4.47 8.45 40.59
C ASP A 34 3.12 8.92 40.06
N GLY A 35 2.06 8.18 40.39
CA GLY A 35 0.68 8.49 39.99
C GLY A 35 0.25 7.91 38.63
N TRP A 36 1.15 7.23 37.92
CA TRP A 36 0.77 6.45 36.75
C TRP A 36 0.24 5.09 37.19
N SER A 37 -0.87 4.65 36.59
CA SER A 37 -1.34 3.27 36.68
C SER A 37 -0.92 2.53 35.42
N PRO A 38 -0.54 1.24 35.49
CA PRO A 38 -0.37 0.44 34.29
C PRO A 38 -1.65 0.52 33.46
N TYR A 39 -1.50 0.73 32.15
CA TYR A 39 -2.61 0.64 31.23
C TYR A 39 -3.17 -0.78 31.33
N LEU A 40 -4.40 -0.91 31.81
CA LEU A 40 -5.10 -2.17 31.78
C LEU A 40 -5.55 -2.37 30.35
N PHE A 41 -4.91 -3.30 29.64
CA PHE A 41 -5.39 -3.70 28.33
C PHE A 41 -6.87 -4.07 28.44
N PRO A 42 -7.74 -3.53 27.57
CA PRO A 42 -9.13 -3.94 27.55
C PRO A 42 -9.21 -5.46 27.41
N ALA A 43 -10.22 -6.06 28.04
CA ALA A 43 -10.46 -7.48 27.87
C ALA A 43 -10.64 -7.77 26.36
N PRO A 44 -10.15 -8.93 25.86
CA PRO A 44 -10.44 -9.34 24.50
C PRO A 44 -11.93 -9.25 24.22
N VAL A 45 -12.30 -8.61 23.11
CA VAL A 45 -13.68 -8.55 22.62
C VAL A 45 -13.88 -9.73 21.68
N GLY A 46 -15.00 -10.44 21.82
CA GLY A 46 -15.33 -11.59 20.97
C GLY A 46 -15.21 -12.94 21.67
N GLU A 47 -15.35 -14.01 20.90
CA GLU A 47 -15.22 -15.38 21.40
C GLU A 47 -13.74 -15.79 21.45
N THR A 48 -13.31 -16.25 22.62
CA THR A 48 -11.97 -16.84 22.77
C THR A 48 -11.99 -18.31 22.40
N THR A 49 -10.97 -18.77 21.67
CA THR A 49 -10.79 -20.21 21.42
C THR A 49 -10.62 -21.00 22.72
N SER A 50 -11.07 -22.24 22.74
CA SER A 50 -10.84 -23.16 23.87
C SER A 50 -9.36 -23.56 23.95
N SER A 51 -8.91 -24.00 25.14
CA SER A 51 -7.54 -24.52 25.29
C SER A 51 -7.32 -25.75 24.39
N ILE A 52 -6.18 -25.77 23.69
CA ILE A 52 -5.77 -26.88 22.82
C ILE A 52 -4.65 -27.66 23.50
N GLU A 53 -4.83 -28.96 23.67
CA GLU A 53 -3.80 -29.88 24.17
C GLU A 53 -3.33 -30.78 23.03
N THR A 54 -2.09 -30.59 22.57
CA THR A 54 -1.49 -31.39 21.49
C THR A 54 0.04 -31.42 21.58
N SER A 55 0.66 -32.32 20.81
CA SER A 55 2.10 -32.25 20.51
C SER A 55 2.29 -31.44 19.23
N ALA A 56 3.24 -30.51 19.24
CA ALA A 56 3.58 -29.66 18.10
C ALA A 56 5.09 -29.45 18.03
N GLU A 57 5.61 -29.25 16.82
CA GLU A 57 6.97 -28.74 16.64
C GLU A 57 6.94 -27.22 16.79
N ILE A 58 7.78 -26.69 17.67
CA ILE A 58 7.83 -25.26 17.99
C ILE A 58 9.28 -24.79 17.88
N SER A 59 9.50 -23.78 17.05
CA SER A 59 10.77 -23.07 16.93
C SER A 59 10.65 -21.69 17.56
N LEU A 60 11.61 -21.32 18.40
CA LEU A 60 11.76 -19.96 18.93
C LEU A 60 12.64 -19.17 17.96
N LEU A 61 12.12 -18.06 17.45
CA LEU A 61 12.84 -17.08 16.65
C LEU A 61 13.16 -15.86 17.51
N THR A 62 14.38 -15.35 17.43
CA THR A 62 14.80 -14.16 18.19
C THR A 62 15.56 -13.16 17.34
N CYS A 63 15.21 -11.88 17.49
CA CYS A 63 15.96 -10.79 16.85
C CYS A 63 16.93 -10.13 17.84
N PRO A 64 18.10 -9.66 17.35
CA PRO A 64 18.54 -9.66 15.94
C PRO A 64 19.23 -10.94 15.45
N ASP A 65 19.14 -12.03 16.21
CA ASP A 65 20.01 -13.18 16.03
C ASP A 65 19.60 -14.11 14.89
N ASP A 66 18.57 -14.94 15.07
CA ASP A 66 18.18 -15.99 14.13
C ASP A 66 16.82 -15.72 13.47
N CYS A 67 16.13 -14.64 13.85
CA CYS A 67 14.80 -14.35 13.33
C CYS A 67 14.79 -14.14 11.82
N ILE A 68 15.75 -13.41 11.23
CA ILE A 68 15.74 -13.15 9.78
C ILE A 68 15.85 -14.44 8.97
N THR A 69 16.76 -15.33 9.38
CA THR A 69 16.93 -16.63 8.73
C THR A 69 15.73 -17.54 8.98
N GLY A 70 15.16 -17.52 10.19
CA GLY A 70 13.97 -18.29 10.52
C GLY A 70 12.73 -17.87 9.74
N LEU A 71 12.51 -16.55 9.59
CA LEU A 71 11.41 -15.98 8.82
C LEU A 71 11.57 -16.25 7.32
N ALA A 72 12.77 -16.05 6.76
CA ALA A 72 13.05 -16.36 5.36
C ALA A 72 12.84 -17.87 5.08
N ASN A 73 13.38 -18.76 5.92
CA ASN A 73 13.19 -20.20 5.77
C ASN A 73 11.71 -20.61 5.88
N MET A 74 10.92 -19.94 6.73
CA MET A 74 9.48 -20.17 6.83
C MET A 74 8.79 -19.85 5.50
N ILE A 75 9.08 -18.69 4.91
CA ILE A 75 8.54 -18.27 3.61
C ILE A 75 9.01 -19.22 2.49
N ASP A 76 10.29 -19.58 2.48
CA ASP A 76 10.88 -20.48 1.49
C ASP A 76 10.29 -21.89 1.56
N SER A 77 9.82 -22.31 2.74
CA SER A 77 9.18 -23.61 2.94
C SER A 77 7.73 -23.70 2.44
N ALA A 78 7.10 -22.57 2.10
CA ALA A 78 5.71 -22.55 1.66
C ALA A 78 5.53 -23.30 0.33
N GLU A 79 4.52 -24.16 0.27
CA GLU A 79 4.21 -24.97 -0.92
C GLU A 79 2.95 -24.49 -1.65
N SER A 80 2.03 -23.84 -0.94
CA SER A 80 0.69 -23.53 -1.44
C SER A 80 0.23 -22.12 -1.12
N GLU A 81 0.35 -21.67 0.13
CA GLU A 81 -0.22 -20.39 0.57
C GLU A 81 0.58 -19.76 1.71
N ILE A 82 0.68 -18.43 1.67
CA ILE A 82 1.18 -17.59 2.75
C ILE A 82 0.12 -16.52 3.06
N LEU A 83 -0.37 -16.51 4.29
CA LEU A 83 -1.30 -15.50 4.81
C LEU A 83 -0.57 -14.62 5.81
N LEU A 84 -0.52 -13.32 5.55
CA LEU A 84 0.20 -12.34 6.36
C LEU A 84 -0.80 -11.38 7.03
N SER A 85 -0.55 -11.03 8.29
CA SER A 85 -1.26 -9.95 8.99
C SER A 85 -0.22 -9.12 9.73
N LEU A 86 0.06 -7.93 9.20
CA LEU A 86 1.23 -7.14 9.56
C LEU A 86 0.83 -5.72 9.98
N GLN A 87 1.52 -5.22 11.00
CA GLN A 87 1.44 -3.82 11.39
C GLN A 87 2.09 -2.89 10.36
N TYR A 88 3.22 -3.31 9.79
CA TYR A 88 3.89 -2.66 8.68
C TYR A 88 4.85 -3.66 8.02
N LEU A 89 5.16 -3.42 6.75
CA LEU A 89 6.17 -4.11 5.95
C LEU A 89 6.99 -3.02 5.25
N GLU A 90 8.27 -2.91 5.60
CA GLU A 90 9.16 -1.92 4.96
C GLU A 90 9.62 -2.45 3.60
N MET A 91 9.53 -1.63 2.55
CA MET A 91 9.95 -2.04 1.20
C MET A 91 11.48 -2.09 1.08
N ASP A 92 12.14 -1.04 1.57
CA ASP A 92 13.58 -0.92 1.66
C ASP A 92 13.99 -0.74 3.13
N TRP A 93 15.19 -1.21 3.47
CA TRP A 93 15.72 -1.07 4.83
C TRP A 93 16.71 0.07 4.93
N TYR A 94 16.51 0.96 5.90
CA TYR A 94 17.45 2.05 6.18
C TYR A 94 18.76 1.52 6.77
N TRP A 95 18.67 0.54 7.67
CA TRP A 95 19.79 -0.15 8.30
C TRP A 95 20.00 -1.54 7.69
N GLY A 96 21.25 -1.91 7.44
CA GLY A 96 21.58 -3.26 6.96
C GLY A 96 21.78 -3.32 5.45
N TRP A 97 21.00 -4.16 4.78
CA TRP A 97 21.27 -4.59 3.39
C TRP A 97 20.59 -3.75 2.30
N GLN A 98 19.86 -2.69 2.68
CA GLN A 98 19.04 -1.85 1.80
C GLN A 98 17.86 -2.59 1.16
N SER A 99 18.05 -3.79 0.60
CA SER A 99 16.95 -4.70 0.23
C SER A 99 16.37 -5.37 1.48
N ASN A 100 15.05 -5.52 1.52
CA ASN A 100 14.36 -6.32 2.53
C ASN A 100 14.39 -7.82 2.13
N PRO A 101 15.15 -8.68 2.83
CA PRO A 101 15.25 -10.11 2.47
C PRO A 101 13.93 -10.87 2.62
N LEU A 102 12.99 -10.38 3.43
CA LEU A 102 11.66 -10.97 3.55
C LEU A 102 10.80 -10.66 2.32
N LEU A 103 10.94 -9.47 1.74
CA LEU A 103 10.26 -9.11 0.50
C LEU A 103 10.79 -9.95 -0.67
N ASP A 104 12.12 -10.13 -0.74
CA ASP A 104 12.75 -11.01 -1.73
C ASP A 104 12.24 -12.47 -1.60
N ALA A 105 12.16 -13.00 -0.37
CA ALA A 105 11.64 -14.35 -0.13
C ALA A 105 10.15 -14.50 -0.52
N LEU A 106 9.33 -13.47 -0.26
CA LEU A 106 7.92 -13.46 -0.67
C LEU A 106 7.78 -13.42 -2.19
N LEU A 107 8.58 -12.59 -2.88
CA LEU A 107 8.59 -12.55 -4.33
C LEU A 107 9.02 -13.90 -4.94
N ASP A 108 10.05 -14.53 -4.37
CA ASP A 108 10.49 -15.87 -4.77
C ASP A 108 9.38 -16.91 -4.54
N ALA A 109 8.61 -16.82 -3.45
CA ALA A 109 7.45 -17.69 -3.22
C ALA A 109 6.34 -17.49 -4.26
N ALA A 110 5.99 -16.24 -4.56
CA ALA A 110 5.02 -15.90 -5.61
C ALA A 110 5.45 -16.45 -6.98
N GLN A 111 6.74 -16.33 -7.33
CA GLN A 111 7.31 -16.90 -8.56
C GLN A 111 7.22 -18.43 -8.62
N ARG A 112 7.27 -19.11 -7.46
CA ARG A 112 7.05 -20.56 -7.35
C ARG A 112 5.57 -20.96 -7.49
N GLY A 113 4.65 -19.99 -7.51
CA GLY A 113 3.21 -20.20 -7.60
C GLY A 113 2.52 -20.37 -6.25
N VAL A 114 3.17 -19.98 -5.16
CA VAL A 114 2.56 -19.91 -3.83
C VAL A 114 1.60 -18.71 -3.81
N SER A 115 0.36 -18.92 -3.37
CA SER A 115 -0.58 -17.80 -3.21
C SER A 115 -0.17 -16.95 -1.99
N ILE A 116 -0.24 -15.63 -2.11
CA ILE A 116 0.08 -14.73 -1.01
C ILE A 116 -1.11 -13.82 -0.77
N ARG A 117 -1.50 -13.70 0.50
CA ARG A 117 -2.52 -12.75 0.94
C ARG A 117 -1.99 -11.91 2.10
N LEU A 118 -2.10 -10.60 1.99
CA LEU A 118 -1.57 -9.66 2.97
C LEU A 118 -2.66 -8.75 3.54
N ILE A 119 -2.84 -8.77 4.86
CA ILE A 119 -3.62 -7.76 5.58
C ILE A 119 -2.66 -6.74 6.17
N MET A 120 -2.81 -5.47 5.79
CA MET A 120 -1.97 -4.38 6.24
C MET A 120 -2.73 -3.39 7.13
N ASN A 121 -2.05 -2.86 8.14
CA ASN A 121 -2.59 -1.84 9.02
C ASN A 121 -2.80 -0.49 8.32
N ALA A 122 -4.04 -0.04 8.19
CA ALA A 122 -4.33 1.26 7.58
C ALA A 122 -4.38 2.43 8.59
N HIS A 123 -4.26 2.18 9.90
CA HIS A 123 -4.34 3.23 10.93
C HIS A 123 -3.30 4.35 10.74
N TYR A 124 -2.11 4.03 10.22
CA TYR A 124 -1.02 4.99 10.01
C TYR A 124 -0.81 5.35 8.54
N ILE A 125 -1.80 5.12 7.67
CA ILE A 125 -1.60 5.26 6.21
C ILE A 125 -1.25 6.70 5.79
N ASP A 126 -1.81 7.70 6.48
CA ASP A 126 -1.51 9.12 6.22
C ASP A 126 -0.13 9.55 6.74
N GLU A 127 0.41 8.82 7.72
CA GLU A 127 1.68 9.12 8.38
C GLU A 127 2.85 8.31 7.80
N ASN A 128 2.56 7.13 7.24
CA ASN A 128 3.52 6.21 6.68
C ASN A 128 3.08 5.77 5.27
N PRO A 129 3.59 6.42 4.21
CA PRO A 129 3.24 6.08 2.83
C PRO A 129 3.66 4.65 2.45
N GLU A 130 4.65 4.05 3.12
CA GLU A 130 5.12 2.69 2.83
C GLU A 130 4.03 1.63 3.02
N VAL A 131 3.05 1.91 3.90
CA VAL A 131 1.86 1.07 4.04
C VAL A 131 1.15 0.92 2.71
N ARG A 132 0.91 2.04 2.00
CA ARG A 132 0.27 2.04 0.69
C ARG A 132 1.20 1.43 -0.36
N ASP A 133 2.49 1.79 -0.35
CA ASP A 133 3.47 1.30 -1.32
C ASP A 133 3.56 -0.25 -1.29
N SER A 134 3.51 -0.86 -0.10
CA SER A 134 3.52 -2.31 0.03
C SER A 134 2.27 -2.99 -0.55
N VAL A 135 1.10 -2.37 -0.37
CA VAL A 135 -0.17 -2.89 -0.93
C VAL A 135 -0.17 -2.73 -2.45
N GLU A 136 0.25 -1.57 -2.96
CA GLU A 136 0.36 -1.32 -4.40
C GLU A 136 1.37 -2.27 -5.09
N GLU A 137 2.53 -2.54 -4.47
CA GLU A 137 3.51 -3.48 -5.02
C GLU A 137 2.91 -4.90 -5.17
N PHE A 138 2.17 -5.38 -4.16
CA PHE A 138 1.55 -6.70 -4.19
C PHE A 138 0.45 -6.78 -5.27
N ASN A 139 -0.35 -5.74 -5.38
CA ASN A 139 -1.56 -5.75 -6.20
C ASN A 139 -1.32 -5.34 -7.65
N GLU A 140 -0.62 -4.25 -7.87
CA GLU A 140 -0.41 -3.67 -9.20
C GLU A 140 0.80 -4.30 -9.88
N ASN A 141 1.90 -4.51 -9.14
CA ASN A 141 3.10 -5.08 -9.73
C ASN A 141 3.05 -6.61 -9.74
N TRP A 142 2.94 -7.26 -8.58
CA TRP A 142 3.04 -8.72 -8.51
C TRP A 142 1.83 -9.41 -9.10
N SER A 143 0.63 -8.90 -8.81
CA SER A 143 -0.59 -9.50 -9.31
C SER A 143 -0.94 -9.01 -10.71
N ALA A 144 -1.17 -7.71 -10.94
CA ALA A 144 -1.66 -7.23 -12.24
C ALA A 144 -0.58 -7.30 -13.34
N MET A 145 0.66 -6.87 -13.04
CA MET A 145 1.74 -6.81 -14.03
C MET A 145 2.45 -8.16 -14.23
N TYR A 146 2.78 -8.89 -13.15
CA TYR A 146 3.50 -10.17 -13.25
C TYR A 146 2.58 -11.40 -13.31
N GLY A 147 1.31 -11.26 -12.92
CA GLY A 147 0.33 -12.35 -12.98
C GLY A 147 0.49 -13.40 -11.88
N TYR A 148 1.13 -13.06 -10.76
CA TYR A 148 1.22 -13.94 -9.60
C TYR A 148 -0.09 -13.95 -8.81
N ASP A 149 -0.37 -15.05 -8.11
CA ASP A 149 -1.55 -15.17 -7.25
C ASP A 149 -1.31 -14.45 -5.90
N VAL A 150 -1.25 -13.12 -5.96
CA VAL A 150 -0.94 -12.24 -4.83
C VAL A 150 -2.07 -11.24 -4.68
N GLN A 151 -2.50 -10.99 -3.45
CA GLN A 151 -3.44 -9.91 -3.13
C GLN A 151 -3.12 -9.32 -1.76
N ALA A 152 -3.26 -8.02 -1.63
CA ALA A 152 -3.12 -7.29 -0.38
C ALA A 152 -4.35 -6.40 -0.15
N ILE A 153 -4.76 -6.28 1.12
CA ILE A 153 -5.82 -5.37 1.54
C ILE A 153 -5.31 -4.45 2.64
N LEU A 154 -5.93 -3.28 2.70
CA LEU A 154 -5.88 -2.41 3.86
C LEU A 154 -6.97 -2.80 4.83
N MET A 155 -6.71 -2.61 6.11
CA MET A 155 -7.71 -2.79 7.15
C MET A 155 -7.74 -1.54 8.02
N THR A 156 -8.81 -0.75 7.85
CA THR A 156 -9.03 0.50 8.59
C THR A 156 -9.61 0.26 9.96
N GLU A 157 -9.77 1.33 10.73
CA GLU A 157 -10.43 1.27 12.03
C GLU A 157 -11.94 1.11 11.90
N ASN A 158 -12.57 0.52 12.90
CA ASN A 158 -14.01 0.60 13.10
C ASN A 158 -14.36 0.50 14.60
N ASP A 159 -15.64 0.32 14.91
CA ASP A 159 -16.15 0.21 16.28
C ASP A 159 -15.52 -0.93 17.10
N TYR A 160 -14.90 -1.93 16.45
CA TYR A 160 -14.35 -3.13 17.09
C TYR A 160 -12.83 -3.26 16.95
N VAL A 161 -12.24 -2.64 15.91
CA VAL A 161 -10.80 -2.73 15.61
C VAL A 161 -10.22 -1.33 15.53
N GLU A 162 -9.30 -1.01 16.44
CA GLU A 162 -8.59 0.28 16.41
C GLU A 162 -7.44 0.27 15.40
N LYS A 163 -6.73 -0.86 15.24
CA LYS A 163 -5.63 -1.03 14.27
C LYS A 163 -5.21 -2.48 14.13
N VAL A 164 -4.61 -2.82 12.99
CA VAL A 164 -3.88 -4.08 12.85
C VAL A 164 -2.53 -3.94 13.56
N HIS A 165 -2.33 -4.71 14.62
CA HIS A 165 -1.07 -4.73 15.36
C HIS A 165 -0.43 -6.12 15.37
N ASN A 166 -0.82 -6.96 14.40
CA ASN A 166 -0.31 -8.30 14.23
C ASN A 166 1.09 -8.29 13.61
N LYS A 167 1.86 -9.34 13.91
CA LYS A 167 3.18 -9.66 13.36
C LYS A 167 3.20 -11.15 13.07
N GLY A 168 2.19 -11.57 12.32
CA GLY A 168 1.80 -12.96 12.16
C GLY A 168 1.84 -13.39 10.72
N ALA A 169 2.09 -14.68 10.56
CA ALA A 169 2.00 -15.37 9.28
C ALA A 169 1.41 -16.76 9.49
N ILE A 170 0.65 -17.24 8.50
CA ILE A 170 0.22 -18.63 8.40
C ILE A 170 0.77 -19.17 7.08
N VAL A 171 1.35 -20.37 7.10
CA VAL A 171 1.92 -21.02 5.93
C VAL A 171 1.28 -22.39 5.74
N ASP A 172 0.76 -22.63 4.54
CA ASP A 172 0.10 -23.88 4.11
C ASP A 172 -1.05 -24.37 5.01
N GLY A 173 -1.60 -23.49 5.85
CA GLY A 173 -2.65 -23.81 6.83
C GLY A 173 -2.20 -24.66 8.03
N ASP A 174 -0.93 -25.07 8.11
CA ASP A 174 -0.42 -25.94 9.17
C ASP A 174 0.69 -25.32 10.03
N LYS A 175 1.28 -24.20 9.61
CA LYS A 175 2.28 -23.44 10.35
C LYS A 175 1.73 -22.06 10.71
N VAL A 176 1.90 -21.65 11.96
CA VAL A 176 1.56 -20.30 12.42
C VAL A 176 2.75 -19.64 13.11
N LEU A 177 3.03 -18.40 12.72
CA LEU A 177 3.95 -17.49 13.40
C LEU A 177 3.16 -16.56 14.33
N ILE A 178 3.52 -16.58 15.61
CA ILE A 178 3.02 -15.64 16.61
C ILE A 178 4.21 -14.90 17.17
N SER A 179 4.34 -13.60 16.92
CA SER A 179 5.56 -12.87 17.26
C SER A 179 5.35 -11.42 17.70
N SER A 180 6.41 -10.83 18.24
CA SER A 180 6.55 -9.38 18.39
C SER A 180 7.28 -8.72 17.22
N ILE A 181 7.80 -9.50 16.27
CA ILE A 181 8.75 -9.08 15.25
C ILE A 181 8.02 -8.33 14.14
N ASN A 182 8.12 -7.00 14.09
CA ASN A 182 7.65 -6.26 12.92
C ASN A 182 8.52 -6.58 11.70
N TRP A 183 7.94 -6.51 10.51
CA TRP A 183 8.63 -6.87 9.27
C TRP A 183 9.32 -5.65 8.67
N GLY A 184 10.19 -5.05 9.48
CA GLY A 184 11.08 -3.95 9.09
C GLY A 184 12.38 -3.93 9.88
N ASP A 185 13.30 -3.10 9.44
CA ASP A 185 14.71 -3.15 9.76
C ASP A 185 15.00 -2.97 11.25
N ASN A 186 14.26 -2.09 11.93
CA ASN A 186 14.52 -1.74 13.31
C ASN A 186 14.14 -2.90 14.24
N SER A 187 13.02 -3.56 13.95
CA SER A 187 12.59 -4.73 14.72
C SER A 187 13.54 -5.91 14.50
N ILE A 188 13.96 -6.12 13.25
CA ILE A 188 14.82 -7.25 12.89
C ILE A 188 16.28 -7.04 13.31
N LEU A 189 16.84 -5.84 13.20
CA LEU A 189 18.28 -5.60 13.36
C LEU A 189 18.67 -4.93 14.68
N LYS A 190 17.72 -4.30 15.39
CA LYS A 190 18.03 -3.45 16.55
C LYS A 190 17.25 -3.81 17.80
N ASN A 191 16.02 -4.28 17.66
CA ASN A 191 15.20 -4.64 18.81
C ASN A 191 15.50 -6.05 19.30
N ARG A 192 15.11 -6.28 20.56
CA ARG A 192 14.99 -7.62 21.12
C ARG A 192 13.57 -8.10 20.89
N GLU A 193 13.42 -9.03 19.98
CA GLU A 193 12.12 -9.58 19.58
C GLU A 193 12.10 -11.09 19.76
N MET A 194 10.89 -11.65 19.93
CA MET A 194 10.68 -13.08 19.96
C MET A 194 9.45 -13.48 19.13
N GLY A 195 9.53 -14.65 18.50
CA GLY A 195 8.42 -15.28 17.81
C GLY A 195 8.42 -16.78 18.00
N PHE A 196 7.23 -17.37 18.05
CA PHE A 196 7.07 -18.81 17.95
C PHE A 196 6.57 -19.17 16.56
N LEU A 197 7.34 -19.97 15.85
CA LEU A 197 6.88 -20.68 14.66
C LEU A 197 6.42 -22.06 15.10
N ILE A 198 5.12 -22.31 14.98
CA ILE A 198 4.48 -23.53 15.46
C ILE A 198 3.97 -24.32 14.27
N HIS A 199 4.43 -25.56 14.11
CA HIS A 199 3.92 -26.50 13.12
C HIS A 199 2.88 -27.42 13.77
N SER A 200 1.61 -27.13 13.52
CA SER A 200 0.45 -27.89 13.99
C SER A 200 -0.83 -27.33 13.37
N GLU A 201 -1.52 -28.13 12.58
CA GLU A 201 -2.84 -27.80 12.01
C GLU A 201 -3.84 -27.41 13.10
N LEU A 202 -3.89 -28.17 14.20
CA LEU A 202 -4.82 -27.91 15.32
C LEU A 202 -4.56 -26.58 16.02
N ILE A 203 -3.31 -26.15 16.13
CA ILE A 203 -2.98 -24.85 16.74
C ILE A 203 -3.21 -23.71 15.73
N THR A 204 -2.96 -23.97 14.45
CA THR A 204 -3.09 -22.98 13.37
C THR A 204 -4.56 -22.67 13.04
N GLU A 205 -5.45 -23.66 13.10
CA GLU A 205 -6.88 -23.55 12.77
C GLU A 205 -7.58 -22.30 13.35
N PRO A 206 -7.53 -21.99 14.67
CA PRO A 206 -8.18 -20.79 15.20
C PRO A 206 -7.60 -19.48 14.65
N TYR A 207 -6.30 -19.42 14.33
CA TYR A 207 -5.69 -18.25 13.71
C TYR A 207 -6.11 -18.11 12.24
N LEU A 208 -6.23 -19.23 11.53
CA LEU A 208 -6.69 -19.26 10.15
C LEU A 208 -8.14 -18.75 10.05
N ILE A 209 -9.02 -19.19 10.95
CA ILE A 209 -10.42 -18.71 11.02
C ILE A 209 -10.44 -17.20 11.26
N SER A 210 -9.74 -16.73 12.31
CA SER A 210 -9.66 -15.30 12.63
C SER A 210 -9.08 -14.46 11.49
N TRP A 211 -8.06 -14.98 10.80
CA TRP A 211 -7.45 -14.28 9.68
C TRP A 211 -8.42 -14.13 8.50
N TRP A 212 -9.22 -15.16 8.19
CA TRP A 212 -10.24 -15.06 7.14
C TRP A 212 -11.44 -14.20 7.55
N GLU A 213 -11.77 -14.09 8.84
CA GLU A 213 -12.73 -13.11 9.33
C GLU A 213 -12.22 -11.68 9.08
N ASP A 214 -10.96 -11.40 9.39
CA ASP A 214 -10.33 -10.11 9.12
C ASP A 214 -10.20 -9.84 7.61
N TRP A 215 -9.87 -10.85 6.80
CA TRP A 215 -9.75 -10.71 5.34
C TRP A 215 -11.09 -10.37 4.66
N ASN A 216 -12.17 -10.99 5.14
CA ASN A 216 -13.51 -10.80 4.58
C ASN A 216 -14.25 -9.61 5.20
N ARG A 217 -13.68 -8.98 6.23
CA ARG A 217 -14.17 -7.73 6.77
C ARG A 217 -14.06 -6.65 5.71
N THR A 218 -15.08 -5.80 5.66
CA THR A 218 -15.07 -4.56 4.89
C THR A 218 -15.53 -3.43 5.79
N ASP A 219 -14.91 -2.27 5.66
CA ASP A 219 -15.33 -1.04 6.34
C ASP A 219 -15.80 -0.01 5.32
N ASP A 220 -16.64 0.92 5.75
CA ASP A 220 -17.27 1.94 4.88
C ASP A 220 -16.25 2.83 4.14
N THR A 221 -15.02 2.92 4.66
CA THR A 221 -13.96 3.82 4.19
C THR A 221 -12.68 3.10 3.72
N THR A 222 -12.61 1.77 3.80
CA THR A 222 -11.44 1.06 3.27
C THR A 222 -11.49 1.10 1.75
N ASP A 223 -10.40 1.56 1.15
CA ASP A 223 -10.15 1.60 -0.30
C ASP A 223 -8.71 1.09 -0.50
N SER A 224 -8.60 -0.22 -0.73
CA SER A 224 -7.36 -0.98 -0.75
C SER A 224 -6.52 -0.76 -2.01
N ASP A 225 -7.13 -0.42 -3.15
CA ASP A 225 -6.41 -0.14 -4.41
C ASP A 225 -6.39 1.34 -4.80
N ALA A 226 -7.02 2.20 -3.99
CA ALA A 226 -7.00 3.65 -4.10
C ALA A 226 -7.54 4.15 -5.45
N ASP A 227 -8.66 3.58 -5.90
CA ASP A 227 -9.36 4.02 -7.10
C ASP A 227 -10.57 4.92 -6.84
N GLY A 228 -10.91 5.13 -5.57
CA GLY A 228 -12.00 5.98 -5.11
C GLY A 228 -13.30 5.25 -4.86
N MET A 229 -13.38 3.94 -5.15
CA MET A 229 -14.47 3.06 -4.78
C MET A 229 -14.08 2.27 -3.52
N PRO A 230 -14.86 2.27 -2.44
CA PRO A 230 -14.51 1.48 -1.26
C PRO A 230 -14.68 -0.03 -1.49
N ASP A 231 -13.83 -0.84 -0.82
CA ASP A 231 -13.80 -2.30 -0.93
C ASP A 231 -15.18 -2.96 -0.77
N TRP A 232 -16.01 -2.44 0.16
CA TRP A 232 -17.34 -3.00 0.42
C TRP A 232 -18.28 -2.81 -0.78
N TRP A 233 -18.19 -1.68 -1.46
CA TRP A 233 -19.04 -1.33 -2.59
C TRP A 233 -18.60 -2.12 -3.81
N GLU A 234 -17.28 -2.23 -4.02
CA GLU A 234 -16.72 -3.05 -5.07
C GLU A 234 -17.12 -4.51 -4.94
N ILE A 235 -16.96 -5.11 -3.76
CA ILE A 235 -17.41 -6.50 -3.52
C ILE A 235 -18.91 -6.64 -3.78
N LYS A 236 -19.73 -5.68 -3.32
CA LYS A 236 -21.19 -5.72 -3.50
C LYS A 236 -21.57 -5.76 -4.99
N HIS A 237 -20.89 -4.96 -5.82
CA HIS A 237 -21.18 -4.86 -7.25
C HIS A 237 -20.33 -5.81 -8.12
N GLY A 238 -19.40 -6.57 -7.52
CA GLY A 238 -18.59 -7.58 -8.19
C GLY A 238 -17.41 -7.00 -8.98
N PHE A 239 -16.81 -5.95 -8.44
CA PHE A 239 -15.54 -5.34 -8.85
C PHE A 239 -14.39 -5.87 -7.97
N ASN A 240 -13.15 -5.50 -8.31
CA ASN A 240 -11.95 -5.99 -7.68
C ASN A 240 -11.37 -5.02 -6.66
N ARG A 241 -11.73 -5.22 -5.38
CA ARG A 241 -11.22 -4.41 -4.27
C ARG A 241 -9.71 -4.28 -4.11
N THR A 242 -8.93 -5.10 -4.81
CA THR A 242 -7.48 -5.16 -4.64
C THR A 242 -6.74 -4.60 -5.84
N GLN A 243 -7.37 -4.39 -6.99
CA GLN A 243 -6.64 -3.99 -8.18
C GLN A 243 -7.46 -3.02 -9.00
N ARG A 244 -6.97 -1.79 -9.09
CA ARG A 244 -7.61 -0.77 -9.90
C ARG A 244 -7.27 -0.94 -11.36
N THR A 245 -6.03 -1.33 -11.68
CA THR A 245 -5.58 -1.38 -13.07
C THR A 245 -6.06 -2.65 -13.76
N MET A 246 -7.04 -2.48 -14.65
CA MET A 246 -7.55 -3.57 -15.47
C MET A 246 -6.69 -3.80 -16.72
N THR A 247 -6.93 -4.93 -17.38
CA THR A 247 -6.27 -5.27 -18.65
C THR A 247 -6.45 -4.15 -19.66
N GLY A 248 -5.37 -3.45 -20.01
CA GLY A 248 -5.40 -2.27 -20.88
C GLY A 248 -4.95 -0.97 -20.22
N GLY A 249 -4.69 -0.98 -18.91
CA GLY A 249 -4.17 0.17 -18.17
C GLY A 249 -5.22 1.22 -17.81
N ILE A 250 -6.49 0.83 -17.81
CA ILE A 250 -7.63 1.68 -17.44
C ILE A 250 -8.09 1.23 -16.05
N SER A 251 -8.40 2.20 -15.18
CA SER A 251 -8.94 1.92 -13.85
C SER A 251 -10.33 1.29 -13.93
N GLU A 252 -10.65 0.31 -13.09
CA GLU A 252 -12.02 -0.23 -13.00
C GLU A 252 -13.03 0.86 -12.63
N ALA A 253 -12.68 1.77 -11.72
CA ALA A 253 -13.45 2.99 -11.42
C ALA A 253 -13.84 3.83 -12.66
N ASP A 254 -12.98 3.93 -13.66
CA ASP A 254 -13.18 4.76 -14.87
C ASP A 254 -13.96 4.03 -15.97
N MET A 255 -14.29 2.76 -15.75
CA MET A 255 -15.07 1.97 -16.69
C MET A 255 -16.57 2.22 -16.49
N ASP A 256 -17.31 2.01 -17.56
CA ASP A 256 -18.77 2.06 -17.60
C ASP A 256 -19.24 0.61 -17.77
N ALA A 257 -19.65 -0.02 -16.65
CA ALA A 257 -19.87 -1.46 -16.62
C ALA A 257 -21.20 -1.89 -17.28
N ASP A 258 -22.18 -1.00 -17.40
CA ASP A 258 -23.48 -1.30 -18.02
C ASP A 258 -23.74 -0.57 -19.35
N LEU A 259 -22.80 0.29 -19.77
CA LEU A 259 -22.76 1.03 -21.04
C LEU A 259 -23.83 2.11 -21.17
N ASP A 260 -24.18 2.76 -20.07
CA ASP A 260 -25.13 3.85 -20.03
C ASP A 260 -24.49 5.24 -20.05
N GLY A 261 -23.16 5.33 -20.05
CA GLY A 261 -22.41 6.57 -20.17
C GLY A 261 -21.95 7.20 -18.87
N PHE A 262 -22.21 6.57 -17.72
CA PHE A 262 -21.62 6.91 -16.42
C PHE A 262 -20.50 5.94 -16.06
N THR A 263 -19.45 6.43 -15.40
CA THR A 263 -18.41 5.54 -14.88
C THR A 263 -18.81 4.95 -13.54
N ASN A 264 -18.24 3.79 -13.18
CA ASN A 264 -18.50 3.11 -11.91
C ASN A 264 -18.30 4.05 -10.71
N ILE A 265 -17.30 4.92 -10.73
CA ILE A 265 -17.08 5.91 -9.66
C ILE A 265 -18.13 7.03 -9.65
N GLU A 266 -18.59 7.51 -10.81
CA GLU A 266 -19.68 8.50 -10.87
C GLU A 266 -20.95 7.93 -10.22
N GLU A 267 -21.22 6.64 -10.48
CA GLU A 267 -22.35 5.92 -9.92
C GLU A 267 -22.23 5.64 -8.42
N TYR A 268 -21.03 5.28 -7.94
CA TYR A 268 -20.77 5.21 -6.50
C TYR A 268 -21.09 6.52 -5.81
N VAL A 269 -20.61 7.65 -6.36
CA VAL A 269 -20.85 8.99 -5.81
C VAL A 269 -22.34 9.36 -5.84
N ALA A 270 -23.06 8.95 -6.88
CA ALA A 270 -24.51 9.19 -7.01
C ALA A 270 -25.39 8.21 -6.22
N GLY A 271 -24.82 7.11 -5.71
CA GLY A 271 -25.54 6.07 -5.00
C GLY A 271 -26.42 5.21 -5.91
N THR A 272 -25.99 4.96 -7.14
CA THR A 272 -26.70 4.16 -8.16
C THR A 272 -26.09 2.77 -8.29
N ASP A 273 -26.71 1.89 -9.10
CA ASP A 273 -26.18 0.53 -9.30
C ASP A 273 -25.42 0.45 -10.63
N PRO A 274 -24.09 0.30 -10.62
CA PRO A 274 -23.21 0.30 -11.79
C PRO A 274 -23.35 -0.89 -12.74
N ARG A 275 -24.38 -1.68 -12.52
CA ARG A 275 -24.73 -2.85 -13.33
C ARG A 275 -26.13 -2.69 -13.93
N VAL A 276 -26.77 -1.53 -13.76
CA VAL A 276 -28.17 -1.27 -14.13
C VAL A 276 -28.27 0.07 -14.86
N SER A 277 -28.33 -0.01 -16.19
CA SER A 277 -28.46 1.18 -17.03
C SER A 277 -29.65 2.06 -16.63
N GLU A 278 -29.36 3.31 -16.33
CA GLU A 278 -30.32 4.34 -15.91
C GLU A 278 -30.91 5.08 -17.11
N ILE A 279 -30.21 5.05 -18.26
CA ILE A 279 -30.76 5.51 -19.52
C ILE A 279 -31.88 4.56 -19.94
N SER A 280 -33.13 5.00 -19.74
CA SER A 280 -34.27 4.29 -20.31
C SER A 280 -34.09 4.19 -21.83
N ALA A 281 -33.84 2.97 -22.31
CA ALA A 281 -33.86 2.66 -23.72
C ALA A 281 -35.30 2.76 -24.22
N ASN A 282 -35.85 3.97 -24.34
CA ASN A 282 -36.94 4.39 -25.23
C ASN A 282 -37.36 5.85 -24.97
N ASN A 283 -36.59 6.85 -25.44
CA ASN A 283 -37.22 8.08 -25.93
C ASN A 283 -37.80 7.92 -27.35
N THR A 284 -38.49 6.79 -27.59
CA THR A 284 -39.44 6.66 -28.70
C THR A 284 -40.67 5.86 -28.25
N ASN A 285 -41.70 6.58 -27.84
CA ASN A 285 -43.07 6.12 -27.55
C ASN A 285 -43.26 5.25 -26.30
N GLN A 286 -43.60 5.86 -25.17
CA GLN A 286 -44.74 5.37 -24.39
C GLN A 286 -45.69 6.50 -24.01
N THR A 287 -46.72 6.64 -24.85
CA THR A 287 -48.04 7.07 -24.44
C THR A 287 -48.46 6.36 -23.15
N GLN A 288 -49.00 7.15 -22.22
CA GLN A 288 -49.74 6.70 -21.05
C GLN A 288 -50.55 5.40 -21.26
N ASN A 289 -50.54 4.58 -20.20
CA ASN A 289 -51.31 3.37 -19.91
C ASN A 289 -50.66 2.04 -20.39
N ASP A 290 -50.13 1.25 -19.46
CA ASP A 290 -50.92 0.14 -18.90
C ASP A 290 -50.28 -0.44 -17.62
N THR A 291 -51.17 -0.86 -16.73
CA THR A 291 -50.92 -1.77 -15.61
C THR A 291 -50.31 -3.10 -16.08
N ASN A 292 -49.20 -3.55 -15.47
CA ASN A 292 -48.95 -4.94 -15.03
C ASN A 292 -47.45 -5.22 -14.76
N ASN A 293 -47.13 -5.32 -13.46
CA ASN A 293 -46.27 -6.32 -12.81
C ASN A 293 -45.22 -7.07 -13.67
N THR A 294 -43.96 -6.68 -13.52
CA THR A 294 -42.86 -7.62 -13.27
C THR A 294 -41.92 -7.01 -12.23
N ASN A 295 -41.68 -7.75 -11.15
CA ASN A 295 -40.68 -7.48 -10.13
C ASN A 295 -39.31 -7.20 -10.78
N ASN A 296 -38.97 -5.92 -10.92
CA ASN A 296 -37.58 -5.48 -10.96
C ASN A 296 -37.35 -4.76 -9.64
N THR A 297 -36.38 -5.22 -8.87
CA THR A 297 -35.93 -4.55 -7.65
C THR A 297 -35.21 -3.28 -8.06
N VAL A 298 -35.98 -2.26 -8.44
CA VAL A 298 -35.50 -0.87 -8.43
C VAL A 298 -35.26 -0.59 -6.95
N GLU A 299 -34.00 -0.43 -6.54
CA GLU A 299 -33.72 0.11 -5.21
C GLU A 299 -34.46 1.46 -5.12
N PRO A 300 -35.35 1.63 -4.12
CA PRO A 300 -36.15 2.83 -4.04
C PRO A 300 -35.28 3.90 -3.41
N ASN A 301 -34.58 4.75 -4.18
CA ASN A 301 -34.11 6.07 -3.69
C ASN A 301 -33.43 7.05 -4.69
N ASN A 302 -33.48 6.88 -6.00
CA ASN A 302 -33.00 7.96 -6.91
C ASN A 302 -34.00 8.28 -8.05
N PRO A 303 -35.14 8.91 -7.76
CA PRO A 303 -36.12 9.26 -8.78
C PRO A 303 -35.60 10.39 -9.68
N ASP A 304 -35.70 10.24 -11.00
CA ASP A 304 -35.60 11.34 -11.98
C ASP A 304 -36.78 12.31 -11.77
N LEU A 305 -36.50 13.52 -11.26
CA LEU A 305 -37.51 14.49 -10.82
C LEU A 305 -38.15 15.24 -11.98
N ASP A 306 -37.37 15.60 -13.00
CA ASP A 306 -37.81 16.41 -14.13
C ASP A 306 -38.08 15.57 -15.39
N ASN A 307 -37.81 14.27 -15.35
CA ASN A 307 -38.04 13.28 -16.40
C ASN A 307 -37.30 13.60 -17.70
N ASP A 308 -36.07 14.11 -17.59
CA ASP A 308 -35.21 14.36 -18.74
C ASP A 308 -34.36 13.13 -19.13
N GLY A 309 -34.38 12.08 -18.29
CA GLY A 309 -33.66 10.83 -18.50
C GLY A 309 -32.36 10.71 -17.68
N VAL A 310 -32.02 11.68 -16.83
CA VAL A 310 -30.93 11.62 -15.86
C VAL A 310 -31.51 11.65 -14.44
N ILE A 311 -31.07 10.71 -13.59
CA ILE A 311 -31.56 10.60 -12.22
C ILE A 311 -30.92 11.65 -11.31
N ASN A 312 -31.66 12.15 -10.31
CA ASN A 312 -31.26 13.30 -9.48
C ASN A 312 -29.86 13.22 -8.85
N GLY A 313 -29.37 12.01 -8.52
CA GLY A 313 -28.02 11.84 -7.96
C GLY A 313 -26.89 12.12 -8.97
N LEU A 314 -27.19 12.03 -10.27
CA LEU A 314 -26.29 12.30 -11.40
C LEU A 314 -26.64 13.59 -12.15
N ASP A 315 -27.83 14.17 -11.89
CA ASP A 315 -28.34 15.34 -12.60
C ASP A 315 -27.84 16.66 -12.00
N LEU A 316 -27.07 17.42 -12.79
CA LEU A 316 -26.59 18.76 -12.43
C LEU A 316 -27.60 19.87 -12.83
N CYS A 317 -28.63 19.53 -13.59
CA CYS A 317 -29.61 20.41 -14.19
C CYS A 317 -31.07 19.98 -13.87
N PRO A 318 -31.50 20.02 -12.58
CA PRO A 318 -32.74 19.41 -12.06
C PRO A 318 -34.08 20.05 -12.49
N ASP A 319 -34.04 20.94 -13.49
CA ASP A 319 -35.20 21.64 -14.04
C ASP A 319 -35.15 21.62 -15.58
N THR A 320 -34.56 20.60 -16.17
CA THR A 320 -34.57 20.39 -17.61
C THR A 320 -35.97 20.01 -18.06
N VAL A 321 -36.37 20.54 -19.21
CA VAL A 321 -37.70 20.21 -19.75
C VAL A 321 -37.72 18.73 -20.18
N PRO A 322 -38.76 17.96 -19.83
CA PRO A 322 -38.88 16.58 -20.26
C PRO A 322 -38.73 16.45 -21.79
N ASP A 323 -38.07 15.39 -22.25
CA ASP A 323 -37.72 15.11 -23.66
C ASP A 323 -36.74 16.09 -24.33
N ALA A 324 -36.10 16.99 -23.58
CA ALA A 324 -34.95 17.73 -24.09
C ALA A 324 -33.79 16.76 -24.41
N ALA A 325 -33.00 17.09 -25.43
CA ALA A 325 -31.72 16.43 -25.59
C ALA A 325 -30.76 17.01 -24.54
N VAL A 326 -30.39 16.17 -23.58
CA VAL A 326 -29.47 16.49 -22.49
C VAL A 326 -28.13 15.81 -22.69
N ASP A 327 -27.08 16.38 -22.10
CA ASP A 327 -25.80 15.69 -21.94
C ASP A 327 -25.83 14.72 -20.75
N LYS A 328 -24.68 14.10 -20.44
CA LYS A 328 -24.57 13.15 -19.33
C LYS A 328 -24.86 13.79 -17.97
N ASP A 329 -24.78 15.11 -17.87
CA ASP A 329 -24.97 15.84 -16.61
C ASP A 329 -26.44 16.32 -16.45
N GLY A 330 -27.36 15.86 -17.31
CA GLY A 330 -28.78 16.28 -17.32
C GLY A 330 -28.99 17.66 -17.95
N CYS A 331 -27.96 18.28 -18.53
CA CYS A 331 -28.06 19.65 -19.00
C CYS A 331 -28.44 19.74 -20.48
N SER A 332 -29.48 20.51 -20.81
CA SER A 332 -29.74 20.88 -22.20
C SER A 332 -28.69 21.85 -22.74
N ALA A 333 -28.53 21.92 -24.06
CA ALA A 333 -27.61 22.87 -24.70
C ALA A 333 -27.86 24.35 -24.33
N GLU A 334 -29.08 24.71 -23.92
CA GLU A 334 -29.38 26.05 -23.42
C GLU A 334 -28.86 26.24 -21.98
N GLN A 335 -29.09 25.27 -21.09
CA GLN A 335 -28.60 25.29 -19.70
C GLN A 335 -27.07 25.28 -19.64
N VAL A 336 -26.39 24.45 -20.45
CA VAL A 336 -24.92 24.43 -20.54
C VAL A 336 -24.37 25.81 -20.93
N ASN A 337 -25.03 26.49 -21.88
CA ASN A 337 -24.64 27.83 -22.31
C ASN A 337 -24.89 28.90 -21.24
N ASP A 338 -25.85 28.69 -20.33
CA ASP A 338 -26.14 29.61 -19.25
C ASP A 338 -25.19 29.38 -18.05
N LEU A 339 -24.86 28.13 -17.73
CA LEU A 339 -23.81 27.77 -16.77
C LEU A 339 -22.45 28.36 -17.18
N ALA A 340 -22.10 28.26 -18.48
CA ALA A 340 -20.86 28.85 -19.01
C ALA A 340 -20.81 30.39 -18.97
N LYS A 341 -21.96 31.08 -18.80
CA LYS A 341 -22.01 32.53 -18.63
C LYS A 341 -21.88 32.94 -17.16
N ASP A 342 -22.33 32.12 -16.23
CA ASP A 342 -22.34 32.45 -14.80
C ASP A 342 -20.93 32.44 -14.19
N ASP A 343 -20.03 31.59 -14.70
CA ASP A 343 -18.60 31.57 -14.35
C ASP A 343 -17.84 32.88 -14.67
N THR A 344 -18.41 33.74 -15.52
CA THR A 344 -17.81 35.05 -15.83
C THR A 344 -18.29 36.18 -14.93
N ASN A 345 -19.19 35.89 -13.97
CA ASN A 345 -19.87 36.93 -13.19
C ASN A 345 -20.02 36.60 -11.69
N THR A 346 -18.91 36.33 -11.00
CA THR A 346 -18.92 36.16 -9.54
C THR A 346 -19.24 37.47 -8.79
N GLN A 347 -20.49 37.65 -8.37
CA GLN A 347 -20.84 38.28 -7.10
C GLN A 347 -22.03 37.57 -6.44
N THR A 348 -21.70 36.73 -5.46
CA THR A 348 -22.45 36.40 -4.23
C THR A 348 -23.97 36.37 -4.31
N SER A 349 -24.55 35.17 -4.27
CA SER A 349 -25.76 34.88 -3.51
C SER A 349 -25.72 33.42 -3.03
N SER A 350 -26.19 33.23 -1.80
CA SER A 350 -26.08 32.03 -0.99
C SER A 350 -27.03 30.91 -1.43
N ASP A 351 -26.50 29.71 -1.67
CA ASP A 351 -27.13 28.47 -1.21
C ASP A 351 -26.07 27.43 -0.83
N GLY A 352 -26.28 26.82 0.34
CA GLY A 352 -25.24 26.19 1.17
C GLY A 352 -25.05 24.68 0.99
N SER A 353 -25.35 24.11 -0.16
CA SER A 353 -25.14 22.67 -0.43
C SER A 353 -24.27 22.39 -1.67
N VAL A 354 -24.22 23.30 -2.64
CA VAL A 354 -23.53 23.09 -3.92
C VAL A 354 -22.01 23.32 -3.83
N ASN A 355 -21.58 24.21 -2.93
CA ASN A 355 -20.16 24.59 -2.80
C ASN A 355 -19.28 23.56 -2.10
N VAL A 356 -19.83 22.60 -1.35
CA VAL A 356 -19.02 21.57 -0.68
C VAL A 356 -18.67 20.45 -1.67
N MET A 357 -19.62 20.05 -2.52
CA MET A 357 -19.43 18.98 -3.51
C MET A 357 -18.50 19.40 -4.65
N LEU A 358 -18.66 20.63 -5.18
CA LEU A 358 -17.77 21.17 -6.22
C LEU A 358 -16.33 21.37 -5.72
N THR A 359 -16.16 21.74 -4.44
CA THR A 359 -14.84 21.87 -3.82
C THR A 359 -14.16 20.50 -3.66
N LEU A 360 -14.91 19.43 -3.37
CA LEU A 360 -14.37 18.07 -3.27
C LEU A 360 -13.98 17.49 -4.65
N ILE A 361 -14.77 17.74 -5.69
CA ILE A 361 -14.47 17.32 -7.07
C ILE A 361 -13.23 18.03 -7.63
N ILE A 362 -13.05 19.33 -7.31
CA ILE A 362 -11.85 20.09 -7.71
C ILE A 362 -10.61 19.64 -6.92
N ILE A 363 -10.75 19.26 -5.64
CA ILE A 363 -9.64 18.72 -4.85
C ILE A 363 -9.22 17.33 -5.37
N ALA A 364 -10.16 16.45 -5.73
CA ALA A 364 -9.87 15.15 -6.34
C ALA A 364 -9.17 15.29 -7.71
N GLY A 365 -9.64 16.19 -8.58
CA GLY A 365 -9.04 16.41 -9.91
C GLY A 365 -7.68 17.15 -9.91
N THR A 366 -7.39 17.97 -8.88
CA THR A 366 -6.11 18.69 -8.78
C THR A 366 -4.98 17.85 -8.18
N ILE A 367 -5.30 16.84 -7.37
CA ILE A 367 -4.32 15.86 -6.88
C ILE A 367 -3.80 15.00 -8.06
N PHE A 368 -4.66 14.67 -9.03
CA PHE A 368 -4.27 13.91 -10.23
C PHE A 368 -3.42 14.73 -11.23
N SER A 369 -3.65 16.05 -11.32
CA SER A 369 -2.88 16.94 -12.21
C SER A 369 -1.49 17.29 -11.66
N GLY A 370 -1.27 17.17 -10.35
CA GLY A 370 0.03 17.39 -9.70
C GLY A 370 1.07 16.33 -10.05
N ALA A 371 0.65 15.07 -10.21
CA ALA A 371 1.53 13.95 -10.54
C ALA A 371 2.07 14.03 -11.99
N VAL A 372 1.25 14.48 -12.95
CA VAL A 372 1.66 14.62 -14.36
C VAL A 372 2.52 15.88 -14.58
N GLY A 373 2.27 16.97 -13.83
CA GLY A 373 3.04 18.21 -13.92
C GLY A 373 4.49 18.09 -13.42
N PHE A 374 4.74 17.23 -12.43
CA PHE A 374 6.08 16.99 -11.88
C PHE A 374 6.96 16.13 -12.80
N MET A 375 6.37 15.23 -13.60
CA MET A 375 7.11 14.43 -14.59
C MET A 375 7.56 15.22 -15.83
N LEU A 376 6.85 16.28 -16.22
CA LEU A 376 7.15 17.03 -17.46
C LEU A 376 8.10 18.23 -17.27
N PHE A 377 8.41 18.63 -16.03
CA PHE A 377 9.30 19.78 -15.76
C PHE A 377 10.80 19.44 -15.66
N ARG A 378 11.21 18.19 -15.89
CA ARG A 378 12.63 17.80 -15.86
C ARG A 378 13.32 17.82 -17.23
N LYS A 379 12.76 18.53 -18.21
CA LYS A 379 13.37 18.67 -19.56
C LYS A 379 13.20 20.05 -20.18
N SER A 380 13.82 21.06 -19.58
CA SER A 380 14.56 22.09 -20.34
C SER A 380 15.25 23.02 -19.35
N ASN A 381 16.59 23.00 -19.33
CA ASN A 381 17.44 24.19 -19.22
C ASN A 381 18.89 23.72 -19.11
N GLU A 382 19.46 23.34 -20.25
CA GLU A 382 20.90 23.45 -20.47
C GLU A 382 21.07 24.24 -21.76
N ASP A 383 21.63 25.44 -21.64
CA ASP A 383 22.54 26.05 -22.61
C ASP A 383 22.96 27.43 -22.10
N ASP A 384 24.21 27.53 -21.62
CA ASP A 384 25.22 28.52 -22.02
C ASP A 384 26.27 28.68 -20.90
N ASP A 385 27.46 28.13 -21.11
CA ASP A 385 28.67 28.95 -21.23
C ASP A 385 29.90 28.12 -21.63
N LYS A 386 30.44 28.47 -22.81
CA LYS A 386 31.74 28.03 -23.36
C LYS A 386 32.89 28.60 -22.56
N TRP A 387 34.02 27.88 -22.46
CA TRP A 387 35.43 28.30 -22.74
C TRP A 387 36.31 27.02 -22.67
N SER A 388 36.73 26.44 -23.81
CA SER A 388 38.12 26.36 -24.34
C SER A 388 39.23 26.18 -23.28
N GLU A 389 40.25 25.34 -23.41
CA GLU A 389 40.93 24.79 -24.56
C GLU A 389 42.05 23.85 -24.02
N THR A 390 42.46 22.84 -24.81
CA THR A 390 43.83 22.26 -24.87
C THR A 390 44.39 21.53 -23.61
N GLU A 391 45.16 20.45 -23.68
CA GLU A 391 45.97 19.87 -24.75
C GLU A 391 46.44 18.46 -24.35
N THR A 392 46.24 17.51 -25.26
CA THR A 392 47.23 16.56 -25.80
C THR A 392 47.85 15.38 -25.03
N ASN A 393 47.70 14.25 -25.71
CA ASN A 393 48.72 13.29 -26.18
C ASN A 393 49.30 12.29 -25.15
N ALA A 394 48.92 11.02 -25.24
CA ALA A 394 49.42 10.00 -26.18
C ALA A 394 50.68 9.29 -25.67
N ILE A 395 50.65 7.95 -25.61
CA ILE A 395 51.43 7.05 -26.47
C ILE A 395 51.26 5.59 -26.01
N TRP A 396 51.23 4.74 -27.03
CA TRP A 396 51.00 3.31 -27.18
C TRP A 396 52.13 2.38 -26.64
N ASN A 397 51.74 1.12 -26.36
CA ASN A 397 52.44 -0.18 -26.53
C ASN A 397 53.08 -0.95 -25.36
N GLY A 398 52.68 -2.23 -25.26
CA GLY A 398 53.58 -3.35 -24.93
C GLY A 398 52.92 -4.50 -24.15
N GLU A 399 52.91 -5.70 -24.74
CA GLU A 399 52.40 -6.96 -24.19
C GLU A 399 53.22 -7.56 -23.01
N SER A 400 52.47 -8.25 -22.14
CA SER A 400 52.71 -9.55 -21.45
C SER A 400 53.84 -9.80 -20.42
N GLU A 401 53.37 -10.26 -19.26
CA GLU A 401 53.81 -11.41 -18.42
C GLU A 401 54.57 -11.20 -17.07
N VAL A 402 53.88 -11.70 -16.01
CA VAL A 402 54.29 -12.32 -14.71
C VAL A 402 54.65 -11.42 -13.49
N ALA A 403 53.96 -11.75 -12.37
CA ALA A 403 53.94 -11.20 -10.99
C ALA A 403 55.29 -11.30 -10.22
N GLU A 404 55.63 -10.62 -9.12
CA GLU A 404 55.01 -9.84 -7.99
C GLU A 404 56.05 -8.74 -7.54
N PRO A 405 55.94 -7.97 -6.43
CA PRO A 405 54.82 -7.53 -5.57
C PRO A 405 54.73 -5.98 -5.38
N GLU A 406 53.56 -5.54 -4.90
CA GLU A 406 53.22 -4.30 -4.16
C GLU A 406 53.79 -2.92 -4.58
N THR A 407 52.89 -2.07 -5.06
CA THR A 407 52.72 -0.70 -4.54
C THR A 407 51.23 -0.42 -4.40
N LYS A 408 50.75 -0.24 -3.16
CA LYS A 408 49.39 0.24 -2.86
C LYS A 408 49.14 1.58 -3.57
N GLN A 409 48.21 1.61 -4.53
CA GLN A 409 47.47 2.83 -4.82
C GLN A 409 46.50 3.04 -3.67
N GLU A 410 46.57 4.20 -3.01
CA GLU A 410 45.52 4.64 -2.10
C GLU A 410 44.21 4.71 -2.90
N GLY A 411 43.21 3.92 -2.48
CA GLY A 411 41.93 3.83 -3.15
C GLY A 411 41.15 5.14 -3.03
N LEU A 412 40.39 5.45 -4.08
CA LEU A 412 39.55 6.65 -4.21
C LEU A 412 38.55 6.79 -3.05
N SER A 413 38.17 5.67 -2.43
CA SER A 413 37.29 5.62 -1.25
C SER A 413 37.88 6.29 0.01
N SER A 414 39.21 6.44 0.10
CA SER A 414 39.85 7.10 1.25
C SER A 414 39.52 8.60 1.35
N GLU A 415 39.16 9.24 0.23
CA GLU A 415 38.77 10.65 0.19
C GLU A 415 37.26 10.87 0.44
N PHE A 416 36.45 9.80 0.36
CA PHE A 416 34.99 9.80 0.54
C PHE A 416 34.53 8.62 1.41
N PRO A 417 34.75 8.67 2.74
CA PRO A 417 34.34 7.61 3.64
C PRO A 417 32.86 7.24 3.48
N GLY A 418 32.56 5.96 3.23
CA GLY A 418 31.17 5.50 3.04
C GLY A 418 30.66 5.52 1.60
N TRP A 419 31.44 6.05 0.65
CA TRP A 419 31.21 5.80 -0.77
C TRP A 419 32.08 4.65 -1.26
N THR A 420 31.48 3.74 -2.04
CA THR A 420 32.22 2.66 -2.69
C THR A 420 32.99 3.21 -3.89
N GLU A 421 34.06 2.54 -4.31
CA GLU A 421 34.83 2.96 -5.49
C GLU A 421 33.96 2.97 -6.77
N ASP A 422 33.00 2.04 -6.87
CA ASP A 422 32.04 1.99 -7.97
C ASP A 422 31.07 3.18 -7.94
N THR A 423 30.64 3.64 -6.76
CA THR A 423 29.82 4.86 -6.61
C THR A 423 30.58 6.10 -7.08
N ILE A 424 31.84 6.24 -6.66
CA ILE A 424 32.70 7.36 -7.05
C ILE A 424 32.94 7.32 -8.57
N GLN A 425 33.23 6.14 -9.12
CA GLN A 425 33.49 5.96 -10.54
C GLN A 425 32.24 6.23 -11.39
N ASN A 426 31.06 5.78 -10.96
CA ASN A 426 29.80 6.06 -11.67
C ASN A 426 29.49 7.56 -11.69
N LEU A 427 29.74 8.28 -10.59
CA LEU A 427 29.55 9.73 -10.56
C LEU A 427 30.58 10.47 -11.45
N ILE A 428 31.82 10.00 -11.50
CA ILE A 428 32.83 10.51 -12.43
C ILE A 428 32.41 10.22 -13.88
N ASP A 429 31.88 9.04 -14.17
CA ASP A 429 31.40 8.64 -15.50
C ASP A 429 30.15 9.44 -15.93
N GLN A 430 29.36 9.91 -14.96
CA GLN A 430 28.26 10.87 -15.16
C GLN A 430 28.76 12.32 -15.35
N GLY A 431 30.07 12.55 -15.35
CA GLY A 431 30.69 13.83 -15.67
C GLY A 431 31.02 14.72 -14.46
N TRP A 432 30.90 14.21 -13.24
CA TRP A 432 31.27 14.97 -12.04
C TRP A 432 32.79 15.05 -11.89
N THR A 433 33.30 16.25 -11.63
CA THR A 433 34.72 16.43 -11.28
C THR A 433 34.98 16.04 -9.83
N MET A 434 36.21 15.63 -9.51
CA MET A 434 36.59 15.22 -8.16
C MET A 434 36.38 16.33 -7.12
N ASP A 435 36.56 17.59 -7.50
CA ASP A 435 36.32 18.74 -6.62
C ASP A 435 34.81 18.98 -6.37
N GLN A 436 33.95 18.76 -7.37
CA GLN A 436 32.50 18.79 -7.20
C GLN A 436 31.99 17.66 -6.30
N LEU A 437 32.58 16.46 -6.42
CA LEU A 437 32.24 15.35 -5.54
C LEU A 437 32.64 15.63 -4.09
N LYS A 438 33.79 16.27 -3.86
CA LYS A 438 34.22 16.67 -2.51
C LYS A 438 33.29 17.69 -1.89
N ASP A 439 32.88 18.70 -2.65
CA ASP A 439 31.96 19.73 -2.17
C ASP A 439 30.57 19.15 -1.88
N TYR A 440 30.07 18.28 -2.77
CA TYR A 440 28.81 17.56 -2.57
C TYR A 440 28.85 16.64 -1.35
N TYR A 441 29.90 15.83 -1.21
CA TYR A 441 30.09 14.94 -0.07
C TYR A 441 30.20 15.73 1.25
N GLN A 442 30.93 16.84 1.28
CA GLN A 442 31.01 17.70 2.47
C GLN A 442 29.67 18.36 2.82
N THR A 443 28.89 18.74 1.82
CA THR A 443 27.54 19.30 2.01
C THR A 443 26.63 18.24 2.64
N GLN A 444 26.59 17.02 2.09
CA GLN A 444 25.80 15.91 2.62
C GLN A 444 26.19 15.53 4.06
N VAL A 445 27.49 15.47 4.36
CA VAL A 445 27.97 15.21 5.73
C VAL A 445 27.57 16.34 6.69
N SER A 446 27.56 17.60 6.23
CA SER A 446 27.19 18.75 7.06
C SER A 446 25.68 18.88 7.30
N GLU A 447 24.85 18.52 6.32
CA GLU A 447 23.39 18.51 6.41
C GLU A 447 22.89 17.36 7.30
N HIS A 448 23.68 16.30 7.47
CA HIS A 448 23.35 15.15 8.31
C HIS A 448 24.00 15.19 9.71
N GLN A 449 24.67 16.29 10.08
CA GLN A 449 25.21 16.54 11.42
C GLN A 449 24.40 17.56 12.25
N GLN A 450 23.28 18.07 11.73
CA GLN A 450 22.26 18.83 12.49
C GLN A 450 21.02 17.97 12.71
#